data_AF-A0A946CFL2-F1
#
_entry.id   AF-A0A946CFL2-F1
#
_cell.length_a   1.000
_cell.length_b   1.000
_cell.length_c   1.000
_cell.angle_alpha   90.00
_cell.angle_beta   90.00
_cell.angle_gamma   90.00
#
_symmetry.space_group_name_H-M   'P 1'
#
loop_
_entity.id
_entity.type
_entity.pdbx_description
1 polymer ?
#
loop_
_entity_poly.entity_id
_entity_poly.type
_entity_poly.pdbx_seq_one_letter_code
_entity_poly.pdbx_strand_id
1 'polypeptide(L)'
;MLRVNGELVDQELVEETFHRVKTAEEQRVQVSCCERDPEFYEQAEQEVADSILIAQEAEKRFEEIPEEEVTPKLKEMIDAYREHGASWDMLDAQRDMMRHEISASLRMDKLIADLLGDDNAVSEEEVRAFYDEHRKEYQTPAEARSLHLMKTLNEETTSDEVFSKLCIVREEILEGGDFEEIAKRET
;
A
#
# COMPACT_ATOMS: atom_id res chain seq x y z
N MET A 1 -25.48 -19.50 -14.38
CA MET A 1 -24.54 -20.59 -13.99
C MET A 1 -23.35 -20.50 -14.91
N LEU A 2 -22.28 -19.90 -14.37
CA LEU A 2 -21.01 -19.74 -15.05
C LEU A 2 -20.32 -21.11 -15.19
N ARG A 3 -19.70 -21.33 -16.34
CA ARG A 3 -18.86 -22.52 -16.61
C ARG A 3 -17.55 -22.09 -17.24
N VAL A 4 -16.46 -22.67 -16.76
CA VAL A 4 -15.10 -22.40 -17.24
C VAL A 4 -14.48 -23.73 -17.66
N ASN A 5 -14.15 -23.87 -18.95
CA ASN A 5 -13.64 -25.12 -19.56
C ASN A 5 -14.51 -26.37 -19.26
N GLY A 6 -15.81 -26.19 -19.07
CA GLY A 6 -16.77 -27.26 -18.81
C GLY A 6 -17.05 -27.52 -17.33
N GLU A 7 -16.23 -26.99 -16.43
CA GLU A 7 -16.40 -27.05 -14.98
C GLU A 7 -17.45 -26.03 -14.52
N LEU A 8 -18.28 -26.40 -13.55
CA LEU A 8 -19.30 -25.52 -13.00
C LEU A 8 -18.65 -24.67 -11.91
N VAL A 9 -18.78 -23.35 -12.02
CA VAL A 9 -18.29 -22.42 -11.01
C VAL A 9 -19.27 -22.36 -9.86
N ASP A 10 -18.76 -22.39 -8.63
CA ASP A 10 -19.58 -22.17 -7.44
C ASP A 10 -20.13 -20.74 -7.45
N GLN A 11 -21.44 -20.62 -7.25
CA GLN A 11 -22.10 -19.33 -7.26
C GLN A 11 -21.66 -18.48 -6.06
N GLU A 12 -21.31 -19.10 -4.93
CA GLU A 12 -20.82 -18.40 -3.74
C GLU A 12 -19.56 -17.60 -4.05
N LEU A 13 -18.65 -18.13 -4.87
CA LEU A 13 -17.43 -17.44 -5.28
C LEU A 13 -17.71 -16.16 -6.09
N VAL A 14 -18.75 -16.19 -6.93
CA VAL A 14 -19.20 -15.02 -7.70
C VAL A 14 -19.84 -13.99 -6.77
N GLU A 15 -20.65 -14.43 -5.81
CA GLU A 15 -21.30 -13.56 -4.83
C GLU A 15 -20.28 -12.86 -3.91
N GLU A 16 -19.30 -13.58 -3.40
CA GLU A 16 -18.19 -13.02 -2.61
C GLU A 16 -17.39 -11.99 -3.42
N THR A 17 -17.07 -12.31 -4.67
CA THR A 17 -16.35 -11.41 -5.58
C THR A 17 -17.18 -10.17 -5.87
N PHE A 18 -18.48 -10.30 -6.12
CA PHE A 18 -19.41 -9.19 -6.30
C PHE A 18 -19.41 -8.26 -5.08
N HIS A 19 -19.51 -8.82 -3.86
CA HIS A 19 -19.47 -8.02 -2.64
C HIS A 19 -18.15 -7.26 -2.47
N ARG A 20 -17.03 -7.90 -2.83
CA ARG A 20 -15.71 -7.25 -2.81
C ARG A 20 -15.64 -6.09 -3.82
N VAL A 21 -16.03 -6.32 -5.07
CA VAL A 21 -16.03 -5.32 -6.15
C VAL A 21 -16.90 -4.13 -5.76
N LYS A 22 -18.14 -4.39 -5.31
CA LYS A 22 -19.07 -3.36 -4.86
C LYS A 22 -18.48 -2.54 -3.71
N THR A 23 -17.97 -3.20 -2.67
CA THR A 23 -17.41 -2.51 -1.50
C THR A 23 -16.23 -1.61 -1.88
N ALA A 24 -15.34 -2.07 -2.75
CA ALA A 24 -14.19 -1.29 -3.20
C ALA A 24 -14.63 -0.01 -3.96
N GLU A 25 -15.62 -0.13 -4.85
CA GLU A 25 -16.15 1.02 -5.59
C GLU A 25 -16.93 1.99 -4.71
N GLU A 26 -17.75 1.50 -3.78
CA GLU A 26 -18.47 2.34 -2.82
C GLU A 26 -17.52 3.11 -1.90
N GLN A 27 -16.40 2.50 -1.50
CA GLN A 27 -15.35 3.19 -0.74
C GLN A 27 -14.66 4.28 -1.58
N ARG A 28 -14.39 4.02 -2.86
CA ARG A 28 -13.75 4.96 -3.78
C ARG A 28 -14.63 6.19 -4.07
N VAL A 29 -15.92 5.97 -4.26
CA VAL A 29 -16.89 7.03 -4.64
C VAL A 29 -17.59 7.64 -3.41
N GLN A 30 -17.46 7.03 -2.23
CA GLN A 30 -18.16 7.40 -0.98
C GLN A 30 -19.69 7.42 -1.11
N VAL A 31 -20.24 6.63 -2.04
CA VAL A 31 -21.68 6.54 -2.31
C VAL A 31 -22.05 5.08 -2.54
N SER A 32 -23.18 4.63 -1.97
CA SER A 32 -23.73 3.32 -2.29
C SER A 32 -24.48 3.37 -3.61
N CYS A 33 -24.10 2.49 -4.53
CA CYS A 33 -24.54 2.54 -5.93
C CYS A 33 -25.27 1.24 -6.34
N CYS A 34 -26.38 0.91 -5.68
CA CYS A 34 -27.16 -0.30 -5.99
C CYS A 34 -27.64 -0.38 -7.44
N GLU A 35 -27.77 0.76 -8.14
CA GLU A 35 -28.15 0.80 -9.56
C GLU A 35 -27.09 0.16 -10.48
N ARG A 36 -25.84 0.05 -10.01
CA ARG A 36 -24.71 -0.53 -10.73
C ARG A 36 -24.44 -1.99 -10.38
N ASP A 37 -25.29 -2.60 -9.54
CA ASP A 37 -25.15 -4.01 -9.16
C ASP A 37 -24.99 -4.95 -10.37
N PRO A 38 -25.72 -4.80 -11.50
CA PRO A 38 -25.51 -5.63 -12.68
C PRO A 38 -24.09 -5.54 -13.26
N GLU A 39 -23.50 -4.34 -13.30
CA GLU A 39 -22.12 -4.13 -13.78
C GLU A 39 -21.11 -4.83 -12.88
N PHE A 40 -21.31 -4.74 -11.55
CA PHE A 40 -20.42 -5.39 -10.58
C PHE A 40 -20.55 -6.92 -10.62
N TYR A 41 -21.73 -7.44 -10.93
CA TYR A 41 -21.92 -8.89 -11.14
C TYR A 41 -21.19 -9.36 -12.39
N GLU A 42 -21.29 -8.65 -13.50
CA GLU A 42 -20.57 -8.99 -14.73
C GLU A 42 -19.05 -8.95 -14.51
N GLN A 43 -18.56 -7.92 -13.81
CA GLN A 43 -17.16 -7.85 -13.40
C GLN A 43 -16.76 -9.02 -12.50
N ALA A 44 -17.59 -9.39 -11.53
CA ALA A 44 -17.32 -10.52 -10.66
C ALA A 44 -17.29 -11.86 -11.40
N GLU A 45 -18.23 -12.11 -12.31
CA GLU A 45 -18.22 -13.30 -13.16
C GLU A 45 -16.94 -13.37 -14.01
N GLN A 46 -16.51 -12.24 -14.57
CA GLN A 46 -15.28 -12.16 -15.36
C GLN A 46 -14.03 -12.42 -14.51
N GLU A 47 -13.89 -11.75 -13.35
CA GLU A 47 -12.73 -11.94 -12.46
C GLU A 47 -12.62 -13.38 -11.93
N VAL A 48 -13.77 -14.00 -11.61
CA VAL A 48 -13.81 -15.41 -11.21
C VAL A 48 -13.43 -16.33 -12.37
N ALA A 49 -13.97 -16.08 -13.58
CA ALA A 49 -13.62 -16.87 -14.76
C ALA A 49 -12.12 -16.80 -15.07
N ASP A 50 -11.54 -15.59 -15.05
CA ASP A 50 -10.12 -15.38 -15.30
C ASP A 50 -9.25 -16.06 -14.25
N SER A 51 -9.63 -15.94 -12.96
CA SER A 51 -8.91 -16.61 -11.87
C SER A 51 -8.89 -18.13 -12.03
N ILE A 52 -10.02 -18.73 -12.42
CA ILE A 52 -10.11 -20.18 -12.67
C ILE A 52 -9.29 -20.59 -13.89
N LEU A 53 -9.34 -19.81 -14.98
CA LEU A 53 -8.54 -20.10 -16.17
C LEU A 53 -7.03 -20.11 -15.86
N ILE A 54 -6.57 -19.13 -15.07
CA ILE A 54 -5.16 -19.05 -14.68
C ILE A 54 -4.80 -20.23 -13.77
N ALA A 55 -5.65 -20.57 -12.79
CA ALA A 55 -5.42 -21.71 -11.90
C ALA A 55 -5.35 -23.04 -12.68
N GLN A 56 -6.28 -23.27 -13.62
CA GLN A 56 -6.29 -24.45 -14.48
C GLN A 56 -5.03 -24.54 -15.36
N GLU A 57 -4.57 -23.43 -15.92
CA GLU A 57 -3.33 -23.40 -16.71
C GLU A 57 -2.09 -23.62 -15.83
N ALA A 58 -2.06 -23.07 -14.61
CA ALA A 58 -0.99 -23.28 -13.64
C ALA A 58 -0.89 -24.77 -13.24
N GLU A 59 -2.02 -25.40 -12.92
CA GLU A 59 -2.09 -26.85 -12.62
C GLU A 59 -1.67 -27.71 -13.81
N LYS A 60 -2.08 -27.34 -15.03
CA LYS A 60 -1.71 -28.08 -16.23
C LYS A 60 -0.22 -28.00 -16.54
N ARG A 61 0.44 -26.86 -16.32
CA ARG A 61 1.89 -26.70 -16.56
C ARG A 61 2.75 -27.24 -15.42
N PHE A 62 2.26 -27.12 -14.19
CA PHE A 62 2.98 -27.45 -12.96
C PHE A 62 2.15 -28.40 -12.10
N GLU A 63 1.84 -29.58 -12.63
CA GLU A 63 0.96 -30.57 -12.01
C GLU A 63 1.45 -30.97 -10.61
N GLU A 64 2.75 -31.27 -10.47
CA GLU A 64 3.39 -31.55 -9.20
C GLU A 64 4.43 -30.50 -8.86
N ILE A 65 4.35 -29.97 -7.63
CA ILE A 65 5.39 -29.11 -7.06
C ILE A 65 6.31 -29.97 -6.18
N PRO A 66 7.64 -29.91 -6.39
CA PRO A 66 8.57 -30.67 -5.57
C PRO A 66 8.45 -30.36 -4.07
N GLU A 67 8.48 -31.41 -3.25
CA GLU A 67 8.41 -31.29 -1.78
C GLU A 67 9.57 -30.47 -1.17
N GLU A 68 10.70 -30.41 -1.88
CA GLU A 68 11.83 -29.55 -1.54
C GLU A 68 11.52 -28.05 -1.64
N GLU A 69 10.53 -27.66 -2.46
CA GLU A 69 10.04 -26.28 -2.57
C GLU A 69 8.91 -26.01 -1.56
N VAL A 70 8.04 -26.99 -1.31
CA VAL A 70 6.89 -26.85 -0.39
C VAL A 70 7.33 -26.82 1.08
N THR A 71 8.23 -27.73 1.47
CA THR A 71 8.66 -27.88 2.88
C THR A 71 9.23 -26.60 3.52
N PRO A 72 10.11 -25.82 2.86
CA PRO A 72 10.61 -24.58 3.46
C PRO A 72 9.49 -23.54 3.65
N LYS A 73 8.62 -23.33 2.65
CA LYS A 73 7.48 -22.40 2.77
C LYS A 73 6.49 -22.84 3.84
N LEU A 74 6.23 -24.14 3.97
CA LEU A 74 5.37 -24.67 5.03
C LEU A 74 5.95 -24.40 6.42
N LYS A 75 7.27 -24.56 6.57
CA LYS A 75 7.95 -24.25 7.81
C LYS A 75 7.83 -22.76 8.15
N GLU A 76 8.11 -21.88 7.19
CA GLU A 76 7.97 -20.42 7.38
C GLU A 76 6.55 -20.04 7.82
N MET A 77 5.53 -20.64 7.18
CA MET A 77 4.14 -20.40 7.52
C MET A 77 3.81 -20.90 8.94
N ILE A 78 4.21 -22.13 9.28
CA ILE A 78 4.04 -22.69 10.63
C ILE A 78 4.71 -21.81 11.68
N ASP A 79 5.95 -21.38 11.45
CA ASP A 79 6.71 -20.53 12.37
C ASP A 79 5.98 -19.19 12.57
N ALA A 80 5.48 -18.56 11.49
CA ALA A 80 4.70 -17.33 11.57
C ALA A 80 3.40 -17.51 12.39
N TYR A 81 2.65 -18.60 12.19
CA TYR A 81 1.44 -18.87 12.99
C TYR A 81 1.78 -19.14 14.47
N ARG A 82 2.91 -19.81 14.74
CA ARG A 82 3.40 -20.06 16.10
C ARG A 82 3.74 -18.77 16.83
N GLU A 83 4.35 -17.80 16.17
CA GLU A 83 4.61 -16.46 16.73
C GLU A 83 3.32 -15.73 17.13
N HIS A 84 2.23 -15.99 16.42
CA HIS A 84 0.90 -15.44 16.70
C HIS A 84 0.07 -16.29 17.68
N GLY A 85 0.67 -17.31 18.29
CA GLY A 85 0.06 -18.09 19.38
C GLY A 85 -0.70 -19.35 18.95
N ALA A 86 -0.56 -19.83 17.71
CA ALA A 86 -1.18 -21.07 17.28
C ALA A 86 -0.64 -22.30 18.04
N SER A 87 -1.54 -23.22 18.42
CA SER A 87 -1.16 -24.49 19.08
C SER A 87 -0.64 -25.51 18.07
N TRP A 88 0.18 -26.46 18.53
CA TRP A 88 0.65 -27.55 17.68
C TRP A 88 -0.49 -28.42 17.15
N ASP A 89 -1.50 -28.71 17.97
CA ASP A 89 -2.65 -29.53 17.55
C ASP A 89 -3.44 -28.86 16.40
N MET A 90 -3.59 -27.53 16.44
CA MET A 90 -4.23 -26.77 15.37
C MET A 90 -3.40 -26.85 14.08
N LEU A 91 -2.10 -26.64 14.18
CA LEU A 91 -1.19 -26.61 13.04
C LEU A 91 -1.07 -27.99 12.38
N ASP A 92 -1.05 -29.05 13.19
CA ASP A 92 -1.03 -30.43 12.68
C ASP A 92 -2.35 -30.76 11.96
N ALA A 93 -3.49 -30.38 12.54
CA ALA A 93 -4.81 -30.58 11.93
C ALA A 93 -4.98 -29.85 10.58
N GLN A 94 -4.29 -28.71 10.39
CA GLN A 94 -4.37 -27.92 9.16
C GLN A 94 -3.20 -28.19 8.19
N ARG A 95 -2.25 -29.06 8.55
CA ARG A 95 -0.98 -29.21 7.83
C ARG A 95 -1.15 -29.58 6.36
N ASP A 96 -2.08 -30.47 6.05
CA ASP A 96 -2.33 -30.92 4.67
C ASP A 96 -2.99 -29.83 3.82
N MET A 97 -3.92 -29.07 4.42
CA MET A 97 -4.54 -27.90 3.78
C MET A 97 -3.50 -26.82 3.47
N MET A 98 -2.65 -26.50 4.45
CA MET A 98 -1.54 -25.57 4.28
C MET A 98 -0.60 -26.01 3.13
N ARG A 99 -0.27 -27.30 3.04
CA ARG A 99 0.54 -27.85 1.94
C ARG A 99 -0.12 -27.67 0.59
N HIS A 100 -1.43 -27.91 0.51
CA HIS A 100 -2.20 -27.74 -0.71
C HIS A 100 -2.21 -26.27 -1.17
N GLU A 101 -2.47 -25.34 -0.26
CA GLU A 101 -2.44 -23.89 -0.51
C GLU A 101 -1.05 -23.41 -0.98
N ILE A 102 0.01 -23.86 -0.31
CA ILE A 102 1.39 -23.53 -0.69
C ILE A 102 1.71 -24.07 -2.08
N SER A 103 1.27 -25.30 -2.39
CA SER A 103 1.47 -25.89 -3.70
C SER A 103 0.73 -25.10 -4.78
N ALA A 104 -0.52 -24.71 -4.54
CA ALA A 104 -1.29 -23.87 -5.47
C ALA A 104 -0.60 -22.50 -5.69
N SER A 105 -0.13 -21.85 -4.62
CA SER A 105 0.62 -20.59 -4.72
C SER A 105 1.92 -20.76 -5.51
N LEU A 106 2.69 -21.83 -5.30
CA LEU A 106 3.93 -22.09 -6.03
C LEU A 106 3.69 -22.36 -7.52
N ARG A 107 2.58 -23.00 -7.90
CA ARG A 107 2.18 -23.14 -9.31
C ARG A 107 1.95 -21.79 -9.97
N MET A 108 1.27 -20.89 -9.26
CA MET A 108 1.02 -19.54 -9.75
C MET A 108 2.32 -18.74 -9.89
N ASP A 109 3.20 -18.78 -8.89
CA ASP A 109 4.52 -18.13 -8.94
C ASP A 109 5.32 -18.60 -10.16
N LYS A 110 5.36 -19.92 -10.40
CA LYS A 110 6.04 -20.51 -11.56
C LYS A 110 5.39 -20.14 -12.89
N LEU A 111 4.06 -20.10 -12.96
CA LEU A 111 3.36 -19.67 -14.17
C LEU A 111 3.68 -18.22 -14.51
N ILE A 112 3.68 -17.33 -13.52
CA ILE A 112 4.03 -15.92 -13.72
C ILE A 112 5.47 -15.80 -14.20
N ALA A 113 6.42 -16.51 -13.56
CA ALA A 113 7.82 -16.49 -13.97
C ALA A 113 8.03 -17.05 -15.39
N ASP A 114 7.34 -18.12 -15.77
CA ASP A 114 7.40 -18.72 -17.11
C ASP A 114 6.82 -17.78 -18.19
N LEU A 115 5.73 -17.07 -17.89
CA LEU A 115 5.08 -16.16 -18.83
C LEU A 115 5.82 -14.83 -19.00
N LEU A 116 6.35 -14.27 -17.90
CA LEU A 116 7.08 -13.00 -17.93
C LEU A 116 8.54 -13.18 -18.37
N GLY A 117 9.09 -14.39 -18.19
CA GLY A 117 10.49 -14.69 -18.46
C GLY A 117 11.43 -14.04 -17.45
N ASP A 118 12.69 -13.88 -17.85
CA ASP A 118 13.67 -13.16 -17.04
C ASP A 118 13.25 -11.69 -16.92
N ASP A 119 13.39 -11.14 -15.72
CA ASP A 119 13.25 -9.71 -15.47
C ASP A 119 14.27 -8.98 -16.35
N ASN A 120 13.78 -8.32 -17.40
CA ASN A 120 14.64 -7.51 -18.25
C ASN A 120 15.15 -6.38 -17.39
N ALA A 121 16.38 -6.49 -16.91
CA ALA A 121 17.01 -5.49 -16.08
C ALA A 121 16.87 -4.12 -16.76
N VAL A 122 16.08 -3.24 -16.13
CA VAL A 122 15.84 -1.88 -16.63
C VAL A 122 17.18 -1.19 -16.80
N SER A 123 17.43 -0.65 -17.99
CA SER A 123 18.70 0.01 -18.32
C SER A 123 18.88 1.30 -17.51
N GLU A 124 20.14 1.71 -17.29
CA GLU A 124 20.43 3.00 -16.65
C GLU A 124 19.82 4.17 -17.46
N GLU A 125 19.77 4.05 -18.78
CA GLU A 125 19.14 5.03 -19.66
C GLU A 125 17.63 5.15 -19.40
N GLU A 126 16.91 4.04 -19.25
CA GLU A 126 15.47 4.04 -18.93
C GLU A 126 15.20 4.62 -17.54
N VAL A 127 16.01 4.24 -16.54
CA VAL A 127 15.91 4.80 -15.19
C VAL A 127 16.10 6.32 -15.22
N ARG A 128 17.10 6.80 -15.98
CA ARG A 128 17.37 8.23 -16.10
C ARG A 128 16.25 8.97 -16.82
N ALA A 129 15.74 8.41 -17.91
CA ALA A 129 14.62 8.99 -18.66
C ALA A 129 13.38 9.12 -17.76
N PHE A 130 13.07 8.08 -16.99
CA PHE A 130 11.95 8.11 -16.03
C PHE A 130 12.14 9.19 -14.96
N TYR A 131 13.33 9.27 -14.35
CA TYR A 131 13.63 10.30 -13.35
C TYR A 131 13.49 11.72 -13.91
N ASP A 132 14.03 11.96 -15.11
CA ASP A 132 14.00 13.28 -15.73
C ASP A 132 12.56 13.72 -16.07
N GLU A 133 11.71 12.77 -16.50
CA GLU A 133 10.27 13.01 -16.76
C GLU A 133 9.48 13.29 -15.47
N HIS A 134 9.81 12.58 -14.38
CA HIS A 134 9.07 12.63 -13.11
C HIS A 134 9.77 13.50 -12.03
N ARG A 135 10.68 14.39 -12.44
CA ARG A 135 11.56 15.13 -11.52
C ARG A 135 10.84 15.90 -10.40
N LYS A 136 9.59 16.31 -10.63
CA LYS A 136 8.77 17.00 -9.62
C LYS A 136 8.43 16.11 -8.42
N GLU A 137 8.27 14.81 -8.63
CA GLU A 137 7.94 13.84 -7.58
C GLU A 137 9.13 13.57 -6.65
N TYR A 138 10.35 13.82 -7.16
CA TYR A 138 11.60 13.66 -6.42
C TYR A 138 12.15 14.97 -5.85
N GLN A 139 11.36 16.04 -5.86
CA GLN A 139 11.73 17.29 -5.21
C GLN A 139 11.30 17.25 -3.74
N THR A 140 12.20 17.64 -2.85
CA THR A 140 11.81 18.02 -1.50
C THR A 140 11.20 19.42 -1.53
N PRO A 141 10.12 19.67 -0.77
CA PRO A 141 9.58 21.01 -0.60
C PRO A 141 10.66 21.98 -0.12
N ALA A 142 10.54 23.25 -0.50
CA ALA A 142 11.44 24.27 0.02
C ALA A 142 11.27 24.37 1.55
N GLU A 143 12.33 24.08 2.29
CA GLU A 143 12.39 24.26 3.74
C GLU A 143 13.09 25.56 4.09
N ALA A 144 12.55 26.30 5.06
CA ALA A 144 13.17 27.49 5.60
C ALA A 144 13.45 27.27 7.09
N ARG A 145 14.70 27.51 7.50
CA ARG A 145 15.03 27.62 8.93
C ARG A 145 14.79 29.05 9.38
N SER A 146 13.73 29.26 10.16
CA SER A 146 13.37 30.56 10.70
C SER A 146 13.61 30.65 12.20
N LEU A 147 13.93 31.85 12.66
CA LEU A 147 13.91 32.23 14.07
C LEU A 147 12.68 33.12 14.29
N HIS A 148 11.99 32.96 15.42
CA HIS A 148 10.76 33.67 15.73
C HIS A 148 10.87 34.35 17.10
N LEU A 149 10.49 35.63 17.15
CA LEU A 149 10.40 36.43 18.36
C LEU A 149 8.94 36.91 18.49
N MET A 150 8.32 36.57 19.63
CA MET A 150 6.93 36.92 19.93
C MET A 150 6.86 37.61 21.30
N LYS A 151 6.05 38.67 21.39
CA LYS A 151 5.67 39.31 22.66
C LYS A 151 4.19 39.08 22.93
N THR A 152 3.86 38.65 24.14
CA THR A 152 2.47 38.51 24.61
C THR A 152 1.94 39.83 25.13
N LEU A 153 0.64 40.05 24.97
CA LEU A 153 -0.06 41.17 25.60
C LEU A 153 -0.42 40.79 27.04
N ASN A 154 -0.21 41.71 27.98
CA ASN A 154 -0.67 41.59 29.36
C ASN A 154 -1.61 42.75 29.74
N GLU A 155 -2.21 42.70 30.93
CA GLU A 155 -3.15 43.73 31.42
C GLU A 155 -2.52 45.13 31.59
N GLU A 156 -1.20 45.22 31.62
CA GLU A 156 -0.43 46.45 31.86
C GLU A 156 0.12 47.08 30.56
N THR A 157 0.06 46.37 29.43
CA THR A 157 0.60 46.82 28.13
C THR A 157 -0.50 46.91 27.09
N THR A 158 -0.56 48.03 26.38
CA THR A 158 -1.44 48.17 25.23
C THR A 158 -0.84 47.53 23.98
N SER A 159 -1.69 47.16 23.02
CA SER A 159 -1.24 46.63 21.72
C SER A 159 -0.32 47.61 20.98
N ASP A 160 -0.56 48.92 21.10
CA ASP A 160 0.22 49.95 20.40
C ASP A 160 1.63 50.08 20.97
N GLU A 161 1.80 49.93 22.28
CA GLU A 161 3.10 49.94 22.96
C GLU A 161 3.93 48.71 22.57
N VAL A 162 3.32 47.53 22.57
CA VAL A 162 4.00 46.28 22.17
C VAL A 162 4.36 46.29 20.68
N PHE A 163 3.47 46.78 19.82
CA PHE A 163 3.74 46.93 18.40
C PHE A 163 4.90 47.90 18.13
N SER A 164 4.88 49.08 18.76
CA SER A 164 5.95 50.07 18.61
C SER A 164 7.30 49.52 19.05
N LYS A 165 7.33 48.74 20.14
CA LYS A 165 8.55 48.07 20.61
C LYS A 165 9.07 47.04 19.60
N LEU A 166 8.18 46.22 19.03
CA LEU A 166 8.56 45.23 18.00
C LEU A 166 9.04 45.90 16.71
N CYS A 167 8.53 47.07 16.34
CA CYS A 167 9.06 47.85 15.21
C CYS A 167 10.51 48.27 15.43
N ILE A 168 10.84 48.78 16.63
CA ILE A 168 12.22 49.16 16.99
C ILE A 168 13.14 47.94 16.95
N VAL A 169 12.71 46.83 17.54
CA VAL A 169 13.46 45.56 17.53
C VAL A 169 13.69 45.06 16.10
N ARG A 170 12.69 45.19 15.23
CA ARG A 170 12.82 44.82 13.81
C ARG A 170 13.83 45.70 13.08
N GLU A 171 13.85 47.01 13.34
CA GLU A 171 14.84 47.91 12.75
C GLU A 171 16.26 47.54 13.19
N GLU A 172 16.49 47.28 14.48
CA GLU A 172 17.78 46.83 15.01
C GLU A 172 18.26 45.53 14.35
N ILE A 173 17.35 44.57 14.13
CA ILE A 173 17.66 43.33 13.40
C ILE A 173 18.01 43.61 11.93
N LEU A 174 17.27 44.50 11.25
CA LEU A 174 17.54 44.86 9.84
C LEU A 174 18.84 45.64 9.65
N GLU A 175 19.26 46.41 10.65
CA GLU A 175 20.53 47.13 10.65
C GLU A 175 21.74 46.23 10.94
N GLY A 176 21.51 44.93 11.20
CA GLY A 176 22.56 43.92 11.39
C GLY A 176 22.77 43.49 12.84
N GLY A 177 21.83 43.77 13.75
CA GLY A 177 21.84 43.24 15.10
C GLY A 177 21.70 41.71 15.15
N ASP A 178 22.29 41.09 16.18
CA ASP A 178 22.22 39.64 16.38
C ASP A 178 20.83 39.22 16.89
N PHE A 179 20.12 38.42 16.09
CA PHE A 179 18.75 37.99 16.41
C PHE A 179 18.67 37.17 17.69
N GLU A 180 19.64 36.30 17.98
CA GLU A 180 19.60 35.45 19.17
C GLU A 180 19.77 36.26 20.45
N GLU A 181 20.69 37.22 20.45
CA GLU A 181 20.91 38.11 21.60
C GLU A 181 19.71 39.04 21.81
N ILE A 182 19.14 39.58 20.72
CA ILE A 182 17.91 40.39 20.77
C ILE A 182 16.72 39.57 21.27
N ALA A 183 16.56 38.32 20.80
CA ALA A 183 15.53 37.42 21.28
C ALA A 183 15.70 37.14 22.78
N LYS A 184 16.91 36.82 23.27
CA LYS A 184 17.17 36.62 24.71
C LYS A 184 16.86 37.86 25.55
N ARG A 185 17.08 39.06 25.01
CA ARG A 185 16.73 40.34 25.68
C ARG A 185 15.22 40.57 25.72
N GLU A 186 14.52 40.13 24.68
CA GLU A 186 13.09 40.35 24.46
C GLU A 186 12.22 39.14 24.81
N THR A 187 12.73 38.09 25.45
CA THR A 187 11.91 36.97 25.95
C THR A 187 12.22 36.70 27.41
#